data_AF-A0A8T1WJU7-F1
#
_entry.id   AF-A0A8T1WJU7-F1
#
_cell.length_a   1.000
_cell.length_b   1.000
_cell.length_c   1.000
_cell.angle_alpha   90.00
_cell.angle_beta   90.00
_cell.angle_gamma   90.00
#
_symmetry.space_group_name_H-M   'P 1'
#
loop_
_entity.id
_entity.type
_entity.pdbx_description
1 polymer ?
#
loop_
_entity_poly.entity_id
_entity_poly.type
_entity_poly.pdbx_seq_one_letter_code
_entity_poly.pdbx_strand_id
1 'polypeptide(L)'
;MLSLNIVILVESNNELPKPRMPSSHLRFLHVRSLRTVVLVPSNKVHAIAQNEAASRGRSDLSSHGSAWRAARTLLKMLTNSLSCTAVAWLLVFCVSEGNLLSAESPEQQTYLEFLAVKIVWFDSFYWSLVIATSVHKLLPERFATRRGQSKLSFVRIAAKLVPPLLPFVVGVTLLSLGGGAGIACLPSSTRKYKADLYWTLVCCAFFVTAADVYTRHIFKTETVAGRERELKRLGGQGPGKGATSRRRKSPTKAQYLHVDCQSLPFCVFSLLAAAYAHIVSSISMKTQWNLAAFAIASVALKLLFQEAMKGYLSRQRQLPTNRSIAILVAVPTILVDTQLRTVLLCQDSLSSTLVSSIVLAVVEIAIRMVKTLQVMHKVRRIEAQEMPPPLANLTTKPEHSSTSTDRVVRVRKLLALHAAEVYSDMNAEYIAMGCSYGILFIFGSHARFNLGGADDAANASHGISPITIVTQVGVELIVDFVASALEIRLGVDFESFNEDGAYLAFFMMVVSVTNIHIPSGIYLRTRYLKGIIQA
;
A
#
# COMPACT_ATOMS: atom_id res chain seq x y z
N MET A 1 -13.69 9.01 24.23
CA MET A 1 -12.90 10.22 23.89
C MET A 1 -11.42 9.92 24.07
N LEU A 2 -10.81 9.20 23.12
CA LEU A 2 -9.37 8.99 23.06
C LEU A 2 -8.90 9.62 21.74
N SER A 3 -8.37 10.83 21.84
CA SER A 3 -7.83 11.57 20.70
C SER A 3 -6.45 10.99 20.36
N LEU A 4 -6.43 9.92 19.56
CA LEU A 4 -5.22 9.40 18.94
C LEU A 4 -4.76 10.40 17.86
N ASN A 5 -3.96 11.39 18.25
CA ASN A 5 -3.31 12.33 17.33
C ASN A 5 -2.15 11.61 16.63
N ILE A 6 -2.44 10.76 15.66
CA ILE A 6 -1.44 10.23 14.72
C ILE A 6 -1.18 11.32 13.68
N VAL A 7 -0.06 12.04 13.83
CA VAL A 7 0.43 13.04 12.87
C VAL A 7 1.30 12.32 11.84
N ILE A 8 0.72 11.95 10.70
CA ILE A 8 1.44 11.38 9.54
C ILE A 8 1.78 12.53 8.57
N LEU A 9 2.92 13.17 8.75
CA LEU A 9 3.40 14.20 7.82
C LEU A 9 3.84 13.54 6.50
N VAL A 10 2.90 13.48 5.55
CA VAL A 10 3.14 13.08 4.15
C VAL A 10 3.88 14.23 3.44
N GLU A 11 4.98 13.85 2.78
CA GLU A 11 5.74 14.53 1.73
C GLU A 11 5.37 15.99 1.43
N SER A 12 6.14 16.94 1.98
CA SER A 12 6.09 18.36 1.63
C SER A 12 6.56 18.58 0.18
N ASN A 13 5.59 18.65 -0.74
CA ASN A 13 5.77 19.28 -2.03
C ASN A 13 5.25 20.72 -1.94
N ASN A 14 6.15 21.66 -1.61
CA ASN A 14 5.86 23.08 -1.78
C ASN A 14 6.06 23.45 -3.25
N GLU A 15 4.96 23.62 -3.99
CA GLU A 15 4.98 24.42 -5.22
C GLU A 15 5.21 25.90 -4.86
N LEU A 16 6.13 26.54 -5.58
CA LEU A 16 6.49 27.96 -5.42
C LEU A 16 5.37 28.91 -5.91
N PRO A 17 5.35 30.16 -5.43
CA PRO A 17 4.60 31.25 -6.05
C PRO A 17 5.18 31.60 -7.43
N LYS A 18 4.29 31.86 -8.40
CA LYS A 18 4.62 32.31 -9.77
C LYS A 18 5.48 33.59 -9.74
N PRO A 19 6.54 33.69 -10.56
CA PRO A 19 7.29 34.94 -10.69
C PRO A 19 6.47 35.98 -11.48
N ARG A 20 6.37 37.20 -10.96
CA ARG A 20 6.05 38.39 -11.74
C ARG A 20 7.22 38.65 -12.70
N MET A 21 6.98 38.58 -14.01
CA MET A 21 7.88 39.11 -15.02
C MET A 21 7.82 40.65 -15.00
N PRO A 22 8.96 41.35 -15.00
CA PRO A 22 9.01 42.74 -15.46
C PRO A 22 9.04 42.78 -16.99
N SER A 23 8.43 43.83 -17.51
CA SER A 23 8.36 44.24 -18.91
C SER A 23 9.72 44.48 -19.56
N SER A 24 9.69 44.52 -20.90
CA SER A 24 10.72 45.03 -21.84
C SER A 24 11.96 44.17 -22.11
N HIS A 25 11.99 43.51 -23.28
CA HIS A 25 12.80 44.01 -24.41
C HIS A 25 12.43 43.27 -25.71
N LEU A 26 12.23 44.08 -26.76
CA LEU A 26 12.04 43.66 -28.15
C LEU A 26 13.21 42.83 -28.68
N ARG A 27 12.90 41.83 -29.53
CA ARG A 27 13.62 41.62 -30.79
C ARG A 27 12.74 40.92 -31.84
N PHE A 28 12.42 41.68 -32.89
CA PHE A 28 12.07 41.28 -34.27
C PHE A 28 13.13 40.29 -34.84
N LEU A 29 12.97 39.46 -35.87
CA LEU A 29 11.88 38.95 -36.75
C LEU A 29 12.55 37.78 -37.53
N HIS A 30 11.86 36.68 -37.82
CA HIS A 30 11.83 36.17 -39.19
C HIS A 30 10.62 35.24 -39.40
N VAL A 31 9.75 35.66 -40.32
CA VAL A 31 8.50 35.01 -40.71
C VAL A 31 8.76 33.99 -41.82
N ARG A 32 8.05 32.85 -41.79
CA ARG A 32 7.44 32.25 -43.00
C ARG A 32 6.29 31.32 -42.62
N SER A 33 5.08 31.75 -43.03
CA SER A 33 3.95 30.95 -43.51
C SER A 33 2.62 31.37 -42.88
N LEU A 34 1.78 31.98 -43.72
CA LEU A 34 0.44 32.49 -43.42
C LEU A 34 -0.54 31.34 -43.14
N ARG A 35 -1.17 31.36 -41.96
CA ARG A 35 -2.58 30.97 -41.79
C ARG A 35 -3.30 32.07 -41.05
N THR A 36 -4.43 32.46 -41.59
CA THR A 36 -5.37 33.46 -41.09
C THR A 36 -5.67 33.22 -39.61
N VAL A 37 -5.12 34.07 -38.73
CA VAL A 37 -5.40 34.05 -37.29
C VAL A 37 -6.68 34.86 -37.08
N VAL A 38 -7.80 34.16 -36.96
CA VAL A 38 -9.03 34.75 -36.43
C VAL A 38 -8.80 34.96 -34.93
N LEU A 39 -8.68 36.22 -34.52
CA LEU A 39 -8.61 36.61 -33.11
C LEU A 39 -9.96 36.36 -32.44
N VAL A 40 -10.12 35.17 -31.85
CA VAL A 40 -11.26 34.84 -30.99
C VAL A 40 -10.98 35.41 -29.59
N PRO A 41 -11.92 36.16 -28.98
CA PRO A 41 -11.77 36.67 -27.62
C PRO A 41 -11.49 35.53 -26.63
N SER A 42 -10.52 35.71 -25.72
CA SER A 42 -10.03 34.71 -24.74
C SER A 42 -11.16 33.99 -23.98
N ASN A 43 -12.26 34.69 -23.72
CA ASN A 43 -13.42 34.14 -23.00
C ASN A 43 -14.20 33.10 -23.83
N LYS A 44 -14.19 33.22 -25.17
CA LYS A 44 -14.80 32.22 -26.07
C LYS A 44 -13.87 31.03 -26.31
N VAL A 45 -12.55 31.21 -26.26
CA VAL A 45 -11.58 30.11 -26.37
C VAL A 45 -11.69 29.17 -25.17
N HIS A 46 -11.90 29.70 -23.97
CA HIS A 46 -12.15 28.88 -22.78
C HIS A 46 -13.48 28.12 -22.82
N ALA A 47 -14.56 28.75 -23.33
CA ALA A 47 -15.87 28.11 -23.48
C ALA A 47 -15.88 27.05 -24.59
N ILE A 48 -15.15 27.26 -25.69
CA ILE A 48 -15.01 26.28 -26.78
C ILE A 48 -14.14 25.10 -26.32
N ALA A 49 -13.05 25.34 -25.58
CA ALA A 49 -12.23 24.27 -24.99
C ALA A 49 -12.98 23.46 -23.91
N GLN A 50 -13.84 24.10 -23.12
CA GLN A 50 -14.72 23.41 -22.16
C GLN A 50 -15.83 22.62 -22.86
N ASN A 51 -16.42 23.15 -23.93
CA ASN A 51 -17.43 22.43 -24.72
C ASN A 51 -16.81 21.29 -25.55
N GLU A 52 -15.57 21.42 -26.03
CA GLU A 52 -14.84 20.32 -26.68
C GLU A 52 -14.37 19.25 -25.69
N ALA A 53 -14.00 19.63 -24.47
CA ALA A 53 -13.70 18.68 -23.40
C ALA A 53 -14.98 17.95 -22.92
N ALA A 54 -16.11 18.67 -22.83
CA ALA A 54 -17.41 18.10 -22.49
C ALA A 54 -17.99 17.24 -23.63
N SER A 55 -17.74 17.58 -24.90
CA SER A 55 -18.17 16.79 -26.06
C SER A 55 -17.30 15.56 -26.29
N ARG A 56 -15.97 15.66 -26.11
CA ARG A 56 -15.06 14.49 -26.09
C ARG A 56 -15.34 13.55 -24.93
N GLY A 57 -15.67 14.09 -23.75
CA GLY A 57 -16.09 13.28 -22.61
C GLY A 57 -17.42 12.55 -22.85
N ARG A 58 -18.31 13.11 -23.68
CA ARG A 58 -19.64 12.54 -23.97
C ARG A 58 -19.63 11.53 -25.14
N SER A 59 -18.69 11.63 -26.08
CA SER A 59 -18.51 10.65 -27.17
C SER A 59 -17.71 9.40 -26.77
N ASP A 60 -16.88 9.48 -25.71
CA ASP A 60 -16.08 8.37 -25.19
C ASP A 60 -16.85 7.44 -24.22
N LEU A 61 -18.10 7.79 -23.89
CA LEU A 61 -18.98 7.01 -23.00
C LEU A 61 -19.72 5.85 -23.71
N SER A 62 -19.25 5.42 -24.89
CA SER A 62 -19.80 4.20 -25.49
C SER A 62 -19.58 3.02 -24.53
N SER A 63 -20.58 2.13 -24.43
CA SER A 63 -20.52 0.92 -23.58
C SER A 63 -19.20 0.15 -23.79
N HIS A 64 -18.72 0.12 -25.03
CA HIS A 64 -17.48 -0.52 -25.44
C HIS A 64 -16.22 0.17 -24.89
N GLY A 65 -16.17 1.51 -24.87
CA GLY A 65 -15.05 2.27 -24.31
C GLY A 65 -14.89 2.06 -22.80
N SER A 66 -16.00 2.04 -22.06
CA SER A 66 -15.98 1.79 -20.61
C SER A 66 -15.51 0.37 -20.25
N ALA A 67 -15.97 -0.63 -20.99
CA ALA A 67 -15.58 -2.04 -20.79
C ALA A 67 -14.09 -2.26 -21.09
N TRP A 68 -13.58 -1.68 -22.18
CA TRP A 68 -12.15 -1.79 -22.52
C TRP A 68 -11.24 -1.16 -21.46
N ARG A 69 -11.61 0.02 -20.96
CA ARG A 69 -10.86 0.67 -19.86
C ARG A 69 -10.91 -0.15 -18.58
N ALA A 70 -12.06 -0.71 -18.22
CA ALA A 70 -12.20 -1.62 -17.07
C ALA A 70 -11.29 -2.85 -17.20
N ALA A 71 -11.33 -3.53 -18.35
CA ALA A 71 -10.49 -4.70 -18.63
C ALA A 71 -8.99 -4.37 -18.52
N ARG A 72 -8.58 -3.22 -19.06
CA ARG A 72 -7.18 -2.77 -18.99
C ARG A 72 -6.73 -2.47 -17.56
N THR A 73 -7.58 -1.82 -16.76
CA THR A 73 -7.32 -1.56 -15.34
C THR A 73 -7.15 -2.88 -14.59
N LEU A 74 -8.08 -3.82 -14.76
CA LEU A 74 -8.00 -5.14 -14.13
C LEU A 74 -6.77 -5.93 -14.53
N LEU A 75 -6.43 -6.01 -15.82
CA LEU A 75 -5.27 -6.75 -16.28
C LEU A 75 -3.97 -6.26 -15.64
N LYS A 76 -3.81 -4.94 -15.52
CA LYS A 76 -2.65 -4.33 -14.85
C LYS A 76 -2.62 -4.67 -13.36
N MET A 77 -3.77 -4.60 -12.71
CA MET A 77 -3.89 -4.90 -11.29
C MET A 77 -3.55 -6.36 -11.02
N LEU A 78 -4.16 -7.28 -11.77
CA LEU A 78 -3.85 -8.70 -11.73
C LEU A 78 -2.35 -8.96 -11.93
N THR A 79 -1.70 -8.31 -12.90
CA THR A 79 -0.26 -8.49 -13.14
C THR A 79 0.57 -8.11 -11.90
N ASN A 80 0.21 -7.01 -11.24
CA ASN A 80 0.88 -6.56 -10.02
C ASN A 80 0.58 -7.48 -8.82
N SER A 81 -0.68 -7.88 -8.63
CA SER A 81 -1.11 -8.78 -7.56
C SER A 81 -0.55 -10.19 -7.72
N LEU A 82 -0.42 -10.69 -8.95
CA LEU A 82 0.21 -11.97 -9.27
C LEU A 82 1.68 -11.98 -8.87
N SER A 83 2.41 -10.89 -9.15
CA SER A 83 3.80 -10.77 -8.73
C SER A 83 3.94 -10.76 -7.20
N CYS A 84 3.04 -10.08 -6.49
CA CYS A 84 2.98 -10.09 -5.03
C CYS A 84 2.66 -11.49 -4.49
N THR A 85 1.70 -12.19 -5.11
CA THR A 85 1.28 -13.55 -4.76
C THR A 85 2.41 -14.53 -4.98
N ALA A 86 3.14 -14.45 -6.09
CA ALA A 86 4.28 -15.32 -6.37
C ALA A 86 5.39 -15.18 -5.32
N VAL A 87 5.72 -13.94 -4.92
CA VAL A 87 6.70 -13.68 -3.86
C VAL A 87 6.20 -14.20 -2.50
N ALA A 88 4.91 -14.00 -2.19
CA ALA A 88 4.31 -14.52 -0.98
C ALA A 88 4.38 -16.05 -0.93
N TRP A 89 3.98 -16.74 -2.00
CA TRP A 89 4.04 -18.20 -2.11
C TRP A 89 5.46 -18.73 -1.99
N LEU A 90 6.43 -18.06 -2.63
CA LEU A 90 7.83 -18.43 -2.50
C LEU A 90 8.30 -18.33 -1.04
N LEU A 91 7.93 -17.28 -0.32
CA LEU A 91 8.24 -17.16 1.10
C LEU A 91 7.55 -18.24 1.94
N VAL A 92 6.26 -18.51 1.69
CA VAL A 92 5.51 -19.57 2.40
C VAL A 92 6.23 -20.91 2.21
N PHE A 93 6.64 -21.23 0.98
CA PHE A 93 7.40 -22.43 0.65
C PHE A 93 8.76 -22.47 1.37
N CYS A 94 9.55 -21.39 1.31
CA CYS A 94 10.82 -21.32 2.03
C CYS A 94 10.65 -21.51 3.55
N VAL A 95 9.57 -20.97 4.11
CA VAL A 95 9.26 -21.11 5.54
C VAL A 95 8.82 -22.54 5.88
N SER A 96 8.06 -23.23 5.02
CA SER A 96 7.64 -24.61 5.29
C SER A 96 8.81 -25.59 5.29
N GLU A 97 9.79 -25.40 4.41
CA GLU A 97 10.98 -26.26 4.34
C GLU A 97 11.86 -26.20 5.61
N GLY A 98 11.74 -25.15 6.44
CA GLY A 98 12.54 -25.02 7.66
C GLY A 98 14.05 -25.02 7.37
N ASN A 99 14.84 -25.61 8.26
CA ASN A 99 16.29 -25.68 8.12
C ASN A 99 16.76 -26.75 7.12
N LEU A 100 16.95 -26.33 5.86
CA LEU A 100 17.50 -27.19 4.81
C LEU A 100 18.89 -27.77 5.11
N LEU A 101 19.68 -27.12 5.98
CA LEU A 101 21.05 -27.57 6.32
C LEU A 101 21.07 -28.69 7.36
N SER A 102 20.00 -28.88 8.12
CA SER A 102 19.90 -29.93 9.13
C SER A 102 19.82 -31.33 8.53
N ALA A 103 19.43 -31.43 7.25
CA ALA A 103 19.00 -32.68 6.58
C ALA A 103 17.84 -33.41 7.29
N GLU A 104 17.26 -32.82 8.34
CA GLU A 104 16.09 -33.32 9.03
C GLU A 104 14.82 -32.82 8.36
N SER A 105 13.77 -33.64 8.40
CA SER A 105 12.45 -33.19 7.97
C SER A 105 11.96 -32.02 8.84
N PRO A 106 11.15 -31.09 8.31
CA PRO A 106 10.62 -29.95 9.07
C PRO A 106 9.91 -30.33 10.37
N GLU A 107 9.38 -31.55 10.45
CA GLU A 107 8.67 -32.10 11.60
C GLU A 107 9.60 -32.45 12.77
N GLN A 108 10.81 -32.90 12.45
CA GLN A 108 11.84 -33.34 13.40
C GLN A 108 12.62 -32.16 13.99
N GLN A 109 12.70 -31.05 13.25
CA GLN A 109 13.42 -29.86 13.68
C GLN A 109 12.88 -29.28 14.99
N THR A 110 13.81 -28.83 15.85
CA THR A 110 13.44 -28.20 17.12
C THR A 110 12.63 -26.91 16.89
N TYR A 111 11.82 -26.51 17.87
CA TYR A 111 11.07 -25.24 17.77
C TYR A 111 11.99 -24.04 17.54
N LEU A 112 13.11 -24.00 18.26
CA LEU A 112 14.07 -22.90 18.18
C LEU A 112 14.74 -22.82 16.81
N GLU A 113 15.17 -23.96 16.26
CA GLU A 113 15.79 -24.04 14.95
C GLU A 113 14.83 -23.62 13.83
N PHE A 114 13.63 -24.18 13.84
CA PHE A 114 12.59 -23.83 12.87
C PHE A 114 12.22 -22.34 12.96
N LEU A 115 12.10 -21.80 14.18
CA LEU A 115 11.83 -20.38 14.42
C LEU A 115 12.96 -19.49 13.88
N ALA A 116 14.22 -19.86 14.13
CA ALA A 116 15.37 -19.12 13.64
C ALA A 116 15.37 -19.07 12.11
N VAL A 117 15.17 -20.20 11.44
CA VAL A 117 15.14 -20.24 9.97
C VAL A 117 13.94 -19.50 9.39
N LYS A 118 12.76 -19.58 10.02
CA LYS A 118 11.60 -18.74 9.67
C LYS A 118 11.96 -17.25 9.71
N ILE A 119 12.62 -16.80 10.77
CA ILE A 119 13.05 -15.40 10.93
C ILE A 119 14.06 -15.02 9.82
N VAL A 120 15.05 -15.87 9.54
CA VAL A 120 16.04 -15.60 8.48
C VAL A 120 15.39 -15.49 7.11
N TRP A 121 14.48 -16.41 6.74
CA TRP A 121 13.76 -16.35 5.47
C TRP A 121 12.92 -15.09 5.37
N PHE A 122 12.15 -14.78 6.41
CA PHE A 122 11.35 -13.57 6.43
C PHE A 122 12.20 -12.31 6.28
N ASP A 123 13.23 -12.15 7.12
CA ASP A 123 14.13 -11.00 7.07
C ASP A 123 14.75 -10.87 5.69
N SER A 124 15.25 -11.98 5.12
CA SER A 124 15.88 -12.04 3.78
C SER A 124 14.99 -11.48 2.67
N PHE A 125 13.73 -11.94 2.61
CA PHE A 125 12.75 -11.43 1.66
C PHE A 125 12.42 -9.96 1.96
N TYR A 126 12.19 -9.64 3.23
CA TYR A 126 11.77 -8.33 3.68
C TYR A 126 12.81 -7.25 3.33
N TRP A 127 14.07 -7.41 3.74
CA TRP A 127 15.10 -6.41 3.47
C TRP A 127 15.42 -6.32 1.97
N SER A 128 15.38 -7.43 1.22
CA SER A 128 15.59 -7.42 -0.23
C SER A 128 14.55 -6.55 -0.94
N LEU A 129 13.27 -6.71 -0.57
CA LEU A 129 12.16 -5.95 -1.14
C LEU A 129 12.17 -4.48 -0.69
N VAL A 130 12.54 -4.19 0.56
CA VAL A 130 12.68 -2.81 1.06
C VAL A 130 13.83 -2.08 0.33
N ILE A 131 14.95 -2.75 0.07
CA ILE A 131 16.04 -2.21 -0.75
C ILE A 131 15.56 -1.99 -2.19
N ALA A 132 14.85 -2.95 -2.80
CA ALA A 132 14.31 -2.80 -4.16
C ALA A 132 13.32 -1.63 -4.26
N THR A 133 12.46 -1.44 -3.25
CA THR A 133 11.54 -0.31 -3.12
C THR A 133 12.30 1.01 -3.05
N SER A 134 13.36 1.05 -2.24
CA SER A 134 14.23 2.21 -2.07
C SER A 134 14.99 2.58 -3.36
N VAL A 135 15.45 1.58 -4.11
CA VAL A 135 16.08 1.78 -5.43
C VAL A 135 15.07 2.35 -6.43
N HIS A 136 13.85 1.81 -6.48
CA HIS A 136 12.79 2.32 -7.37
C HIS A 136 12.41 3.77 -7.07
N LYS A 137 12.47 4.18 -5.80
CA LYS A 137 12.27 5.57 -5.40
C LYS A 137 13.32 6.53 -5.99
N LEU A 138 14.53 6.03 -6.24
CA LEU A 138 15.66 6.82 -6.79
C LEU A 138 15.81 6.70 -8.31
N LEU A 139 15.21 5.69 -8.94
CA LEU A 139 15.37 5.39 -10.36
C LEU A 139 14.97 6.54 -11.32
N PRO A 140 13.91 7.33 -11.04
CA PRO A 140 13.55 8.47 -11.90
C PRO A 140 14.57 9.62 -11.88
N GLU A 141 15.42 9.66 -10.86
CA GLU A 141 16.27 10.81 -10.57
C GLU A 141 17.56 10.84 -11.40
N ARG A 142 18.04 12.06 -11.65
CA ARG A 142 19.34 12.29 -12.31
C ARG A 142 20.42 12.43 -11.25
N PHE A 143 21.49 11.64 -11.38
CA PHE A 143 22.63 11.68 -10.48
C PHE A 143 23.72 12.60 -11.00
N ALA A 144 24.31 13.37 -10.09
CA ALA A 144 25.48 14.20 -10.38
C ALA A 144 26.74 13.33 -10.33
N THR A 145 27.22 12.93 -11.50
CA THR A 145 28.41 12.12 -11.70
C THR A 145 29.63 12.96 -12.10
N ARG A 146 30.84 12.39 -12.00
CA ARG A 146 32.10 13.07 -12.35
C ARG A 146 32.16 13.54 -13.82
N ARG A 147 31.38 12.93 -14.71
CA ARG A 147 31.28 13.27 -16.14
C ARG A 147 30.03 14.09 -16.50
N GLY A 148 29.30 14.61 -15.51
CA GLY A 148 28.06 15.37 -15.73
C GLY A 148 26.82 14.70 -15.10
N GLN A 149 25.65 14.87 -15.70
CA GLN A 149 24.39 14.32 -15.19
C GLN A 149 24.03 13.04 -15.94
N SER A 150 23.71 11.97 -15.21
CA SER A 150 23.24 10.72 -15.84
C SER A 150 22.15 10.05 -15.02
N LYS A 151 21.23 9.36 -15.71
CA LYS A 151 20.32 8.39 -15.06
C LYS A 151 21.12 7.12 -14.76
N LEU A 152 21.06 6.66 -13.52
CA LEU A 152 21.72 5.42 -13.11
C LEU A 152 20.81 4.23 -13.35
N SER A 153 21.39 3.08 -13.68
CA SER A 153 20.67 1.81 -13.73
C SER A 153 20.35 1.32 -12.32
N PHE A 154 19.35 0.44 -12.21
CA PHE A 154 18.95 -0.22 -10.96
C PHE A 154 20.15 -0.76 -10.16
N VAL A 155 21.02 -1.53 -10.83
CA VAL A 155 22.21 -2.16 -10.22
C VAL A 155 23.18 -1.12 -9.65
N ARG A 156 23.40 0.00 -10.34
CA ARG A 156 24.31 1.05 -9.86
C ARG A 156 23.75 1.80 -8.65
N ILE A 157 22.42 2.00 -8.59
CA ILE A 157 21.77 2.60 -7.43
C ILE A 157 21.85 1.61 -6.25
N ALA A 158 21.55 0.32 -6.48
CA ALA A 158 21.68 -0.72 -5.47
C ALA A 158 23.11 -0.81 -4.92
N ALA A 159 24.14 -0.80 -5.78
CA ALA A 159 25.54 -0.80 -5.36
C ALA A 159 25.95 0.41 -4.51
N LYS A 160 25.20 1.52 -4.58
CA LYS A 160 25.39 2.69 -3.71
C LYS A 160 24.61 2.57 -2.39
N LEU A 161 23.44 1.94 -2.41
CA LEU A 161 22.53 1.85 -1.27
C LEU A 161 22.83 0.66 -0.36
N VAL A 162 23.25 -0.49 -0.90
CA VAL A 162 23.49 -1.73 -0.14
C VAL A 162 24.64 -1.60 0.86
N PRO A 163 25.85 -1.09 0.50
CA PRO A 163 26.96 -1.02 1.44
C PRO A 163 26.66 -0.27 2.75
N PRO A 164 26.02 0.92 2.74
CA PRO A 164 25.66 1.59 3.99
C PRO A 164 24.51 0.92 4.76
N LEU A 165 23.66 0.13 4.10
CA LEU A 165 22.57 -0.61 4.75
C LEU A 165 22.98 -1.98 5.28
N LEU A 166 24.07 -2.56 4.76
CA LEU A 166 24.52 -3.90 5.15
C LEU A 166 24.71 -4.09 6.66
N PRO A 167 25.30 -3.14 7.42
CA PRO A 167 25.39 -3.26 8.88
C PRO A 167 24.02 -3.31 9.56
N PHE A 168 23.01 -2.61 9.01
CA PHE A 168 21.64 -2.65 9.52
C PHE A 168 20.94 -3.96 9.18
N VAL A 169 21.17 -4.51 7.99
CA VAL A 169 20.67 -5.84 7.62
C VAL A 169 21.18 -6.87 8.61
N VAL A 170 22.50 -6.94 8.81
CA VAL A 170 23.13 -7.90 9.73
C VAL A 170 22.67 -7.64 11.17
N GLY A 171 22.69 -6.39 11.63
CA GLY A 171 22.31 -6.04 12.99
C GLY A 171 20.83 -6.35 13.30
N VAL A 172 19.92 -6.03 12.38
CA VAL A 172 18.50 -6.32 12.53
C VAL A 172 18.24 -7.82 12.54
N THR A 173 18.85 -8.58 11.63
CA THR A 173 18.68 -10.04 11.62
C THR A 173 19.23 -10.70 12.88
N LEU A 174 20.40 -10.27 13.36
CA LEU A 174 20.93 -10.75 14.64
C LEU A 174 20.03 -10.37 15.82
N LEU A 175 19.43 -9.17 15.81
CA LEU A 175 18.50 -8.73 16.85
C LEU A 175 17.17 -9.49 16.81
N SER A 176 16.64 -9.75 15.61
CA SER A 176 15.45 -10.58 15.38
C SER A 176 15.69 -12.01 15.86
N LEU A 177 16.84 -12.61 15.50
CA LEU A 177 17.22 -13.95 15.91
C LEU A 177 17.46 -14.05 17.42
N GLY A 178 18.26 -13.14 17.98
CA GLY A 178 18.57 -13.12 19.41
C GLY A 178 17.33 -12.90 20.27
N GLY A 179 16.45 -11.96 19.89
CA GLY A 179 15.19 -11.75 20.59
C GLY A 179 14.20 -12.90 20.41
N GLY A 180 14.08 -13.46 19.20
CA GLY A 180 13.26 -14.64 18.94
C GLY A 180 13.71 -15.86 19.74
N ALA A 181 15.02 -16.12 19.80
CA ALA A 181 15.62 -17.17 20.62
C ALA A 181 15.42 -16.92 22.11
N GLY A 182 15.65 -15.69 22.59
CA GLY A 182 15.42 -15.30 23.97
C GLY A 182 13.96 -15.53 24.40
N ILE A 183 13.01 -15.17 23.55
CA ILE A 183 11.57 -15.40 23.77
C ILE A 183 11.23 -16.90 23.73
N ALA A 184 11.84 -17.67 22.83
CA ALA A 184 11.64 -19.12 22.75
C ALA A 184 12.12 -19.87 24.01
N CYS A 185 13.12 -19.33 24.69
CA CYS A 185 13.65 -19.82 25.96
C CYS A 185 12.78 -19.46 27.19
N LEU A 186 11.81 -18.54 27.05
CA LEU A 186 10.90 -18.21 28.15
C LEU A 186 9.94 -19.38 28.48
N PRO A 187 9.36 -19.41 29.69
CA PRO A 187 8.41 -20.45 30.08
C PRO A 187 7.27 -20.60 29.07
N SER A 188 6.83 -21.84 28.85
CA SER A 188 5.79 -22.17 27.87
C SER A 188 4.49 -21.35 28.02
N SER A 189 4.17 -20.93 29.25
CA SER A 189 3.03 -20.06 29.57
C SER A 189 3.09 -18.68 28.92
N THR A 190 4.28 -18.18 28.58
CA THR A 190 4.50 -16.89 27.90
C THR A 190 4.50 -17.03 26.37
N ARG A 191 4.78 -18.23 25.85
CA ARG A 191 4.82 -18.48 24.39
C ARG A 191 3.44 -18.39 23.74
N LYS A 192 2.36 -18.50 24.51
CA LYS A 192 0.99 -18.24 24.04
C LYS A 192 0.81 -16.83 23.48
N TYR A 193 1.62 -15.86 23.93
CA TYR A 193 1.53 -14.48 23.48
C TYR A 193 2.23 -14.22 22.13
N LYS A 194 2.91 -15.22 21.55
CA LYS A 194 3.61 -15.11 20.25
C LYS A 194 4.51 -13.88 20.18
N ALA A 195 5.20 -13.56 21.28
CA ALA A 195 5.99 -12.33 21.40
C ALA A 195 7.13 -12.26 20.37
N ASP A 196 7.60 -13.40 19.85
CA ASP A 196 8.59 -13.48 18.78
C ASP A 196 8.11 -12.76 17.52
N LEU A 197 6.84 -12.95 17.14
CA LEU A 197 6.24 -12.29 15.98
C LEU A 197 6.28 -10.76 16.12
N TYR A 198 5.80 -10.24 17.25
CA TYR A 198 5.78 -8.80 17.50
C TYR A 198 7.18 -8.21 17.54
N TRP A 199 8.13 -8.93 18.16
CA TRP A 199 9.52 -8.52 18.21
C TRP A 199 10.14 -8.38 16.82
N THR A 200 9.96 -9.39 15.96
CA THR A 200 10.46 -9.35 14.58
C THR A 200 9.83 -8.20 13.78
N LEU A 201 8.52 -7.96 13.92
CA LEU A 201 7.85 -6.83 13.25
C LEU A 201 8.42 -5.45 13.67
N VAL A 202 8.74 -5.27 14.96
CA VAL A 202 9.37 -4.05 15.46
C VAL A 202 10.79 -3.88 14.88
N CYS A 203 11.57 -4.97 14.82
CA CYS A 203 12.91 -4.97 14.22
C CYS A 203 12.85 -4.60 12.73
N CYS A 204 11.88 -5.14 11.99
CA CYS A 204 11.63 -4.80 10.59
C CYS A 204 11.22 -3.35 10.37
N ALA A 205 10.43 -2.77 11.29
CA ALA A 205 10.08 -1.35 11.22
C ALA A 205 11.33 -0.46 11.34
N PHE A 206 12.25 -0.81 12.26
CA PHE A 206 13.53 -0.11 12.38
C PHE A 206 14.36 -0.19 11.08
N PHE A 207 14.40 -1.36 10.43
CA PHE A 207 15.08 -1.49 9.13
C PHE A 207 14.48 -0.60 8.04
N VAL A 208 13.15 -0.52 7.94
CA VAL A 208 12.47 0.38 6.99
C VAL A 208 12.84 1.83 7.25
N THR A 209 12.87 2.26 8.51
CA THR A 209 13.32 3.60 8.89
C THR A 209 14.76 3.85 8.43
N ALA A 210 15.68 2.91 8.69
CA ALA A 210 17.06 3.04 8.24
C ALA A 210 17.16 3.14 6.70
N ALA A 211 16.46 2.26 5.97
CA ALA A 211 16.43 2.26 4.52
C ALA A 211 15.91 3.59 3.94
N ASP A 212 14.81 4.13 4.46
CA ASP A 212 14.27 5.40 3.97
C ASP A 212 15.18 6.59 4.33
N VAL A 213 15.82 6.58 5.50
CA VAL A 213 16.81 7.61 5.88
C VAL A 213 17.99 7.64 4.90
N TYR A 214 18.59 6.49 4.58
CA TYR A 214 19.69 6.42 3.62
C TYR A 214 19.24 6.75 2.20
N THR A 215 18.05 6.32 1.79
CA THR A 215 17.46 6.68 0.50
C THR A 215 17.33 8.18 0.35
N ARG A 216 16.78 8.87 1.36
CA ARG A 216 16.68 10.33 1.39
C ARG A 216 18.03 11.02 1.44
N HIS A 217 19.01 10.42 2.11
CA HIS A 217 20.37 10.94 2.15
C HIS A 217 21.03 10.90 0.77
N ILE A 218 20.94 9.76 0.06
CA ILE A 218 21.44 9.62 -1.31
C ILE A 218 20.70 10.58 -2.24
N PHE A 219 19.37 10.69 -2.11
CA PHE A 219 18.59 11.65 -2.87
C PHE A 219 19.14 13.07 -2.71
N LYS A 220 19.28 13.56 -1.48
CA LYS A 220 19.77 14.93 -1.20
C LYS A 220 21.19 15.16 -1.69
N THR A 221 22.10 14.23 -1.42
CA THR A 221 23.54 14.45 -1.60
C THR A 221 24.06 14.08 -2.99
N GLU A 222 23.40 13.18 -3.70
CA GLU A 222 23.88 12.61 -4.96
C GLU A 222 23.02 12.97 -6.17
N THR A 223 21.73 13.27 -6.01
CA THR A 223 20.87 13.65 -7.13
C THR A 223 20.90 15.16 -7.41
N VAL A 224 20.66 15.54 -8.66
CA VAL A 224 20.60 16.94 -9.09
C VAL A 224 19.41 17.65 -8.43
N ALA A 225 18.22 17.03 -8.47
CA ALA A 225 17.01 17.56 -7.87
C ALA A 225 17.15 17.74 -6.35
N GLY A 226 17.76 16.76 -5.67
CA GLY A 226 18.04 16.85 -4.23
C GLY A 226 18.97 18.00 -3.87
N ARG A 227 20.08 18.16 -4.62
CA ARG A 227 21.04 19.25 -4.40
C ARG A 227 20.43 20.63 -4.69
N GLU A 228 19.65 20.76 -5.75
CA GLU A 228 18.98 22.02 -6.08
C GLU A 228 17.97 22.40 -4.99
N ARG A 229 17.20 21.43 -4.48
CA ARG A 229 16.27 21.65 -3.36
C ARG A 229 17.00 22.07 -2.08
N GLU A 230 18.14 21.45 -1.78
CA GLU A 230 18.95 21.81 -0.61
C GLU A 230 19.57 23.20 -0.77
N LEU A 231 20.07 23.54 -1.96
CA LEU A 231 20.58 24.87 -2.28
C LEU A 231 19.50 25.95 -2.12
N LYS A 232 18.27 25.70 -2.60
CA LYS A 232 17.14 26.62 -2.41
C LYS A 232 16.76 26.82 -0.94
N ARG A 233 16.84 25.76 -0.12
CA ARG A 233 16.59 25.85 1.32
C ARG A 233 17.67 26.65 2.04
N LEU A 234 18.94 26.46 1.66
CA LEU A 234 20.07 27.18 2.24
C LEU A 234 20.14 28.63 1.75
N GLY A 235 19.82 28.90 0.49
CA GLY A 235 19.77 30.25 -0.09
C GLY A 235 18.63 31.13 0.44
N GLY A 236 17.62 30.54 1.08
CA GLY A 236 16.60 31.26 1.84
C GLY A 236 17.04 31.67 3.26
N GLN A 237 18.17 31.14 3.75
CA GLN A 237 18.84 31.62 4.96
C GLN A 237 19.95 32.57 4.52
N GLY A 238 19.89 33.83 4.93
CA GLY A 238 20.70 34.92 4.38
C GLY A 238 22.22 34.69 4.32
N PRO A 239 22.96 35.54 3.58
CA PRO A 239 24.33 35.32 3.10
C PRO A 239 25.45 35.37 4.17
N GLY A 240 25.17 34.99 5.43
CA GLY A 240 26.05 35.23 6.57
C GLY A 240 26.79 34.01 7.16
N LYS A 241 26.55 32.78 6.71
CA LYS A 241 27.24 31.60 7.28
C LYS A 241 27.78 30.63 6.23
N GLY A 242 28.97 30.98 5.73
CA GLY A 242 30.09 30.05 5.54
C GLY A 242 29.87 28.87 4.59
N ALA A 243 30.39 29.04 3.37
CA ALA A 243 30.52 28.07 2.30
C ALA A 243 31.48 26.89 2.58
N THR A 244 31.38 26.26 3.75
CA THR A 244 32.07 25.01 4.10
C THR A 244 31.14 24.09 4.88
N SER A 245 29.94 23.82 4.33
CA SER A 245 29.14 22.67 4.78
C SER A 245 29.89 21.40 4.41
N ARG A 246 30.73 20.95 5.34
CA ARG A 246 31.49 19.70 5.27
C ARG A 246 30.51 18.59 4.96
N ARG A 247 30.59 18.05 3.74
CA ARG A 247 29.69 17.04 3.19
C ARG A 247 29.62 15.86 4.16
N ARG A 248 28.59 15.81 5.00
CA ARG A 248 28.47 14.81 6.06
C ARG A 248 28.32 13.45 5.41
N LYS A 249 29.17 12.49 5.83
CA LYS A 249 29.15 11.11 5.34
C LYS A 249 27.96 10.30 5.86
N SER A 250 27.22 10.80 6.86
CA SER A 250 26.12 10.10 7.51
C SER A 250 24.93 11.01 7.84
N PRO A 251 23.70 10.46 7.86
CA PRO A 251 22.50 11.18 8.28
C PRO A 251 22.51 11.53 9.78
N THR A 252 21.86 12.64 10.13
CA THR A 252 21.80 13.15 11.51
C THR A 252 20.78 12.38 12.36
N LYS A 253 20.99 12.24 13.67
CA LYS A 253 20.00 11.60 14.59
C LYS A 253 18.58 12.18 14.49
N ALA A 254 18.46 13.50 14.34
CA ALA A 254 17.16 14.16 14.15
C ALA A 254 16.46 13.76 12.84
N GLN A 255 17.22 13.42 11.78
CA GLN A 255 16.66 12.91 10.53
C GLN A 255 16.13 11.49 10.70
N TYR A 256 16.83 10.66 11.47
CA TYR A 256 16.34 9.33 11.85
C TYR A 256 15.02 9.42 12.61
N LEU A 257 14.97 10.20 13.69
CA LEU A 257 13.75 10.35 14.49
C LEU A 257 12.56 10.86 13.65
N HIS A 258 12.82 11.83 12.76
CA HIS A 258 11.77 12.35 11.88
C HIS A 258 11.23 11.32 10.89
N VAL A 259 12.11 10.52 10.29
CA VAL A 259 11.69 9.44 9.37
C VAL A 259 11.03 8.31 10.13
N ASP A 260 11.50 8.00 11.33
CA ASP A 260 10.91 6.98 12.19
C ASP A 260 9.46 7.32 12.50
N CYS A 261 9.17 8.57 12.91
CA CYS A 261 7.81 9.05 13.10
C CYS A 261 6.94 8.95 11.83
N GLN A 262 7.53 9.04 10.63
CA GLN A 262 6.81 8.89 9.36
C GLN A 262 6.52 7.42 9.00
N SER A 263 7.38 6.49 9.43
CA SER A 263 7.22 5.04 9.22
C SER A 263 6.30 4.38 10.25
N LEU A 264 6.03 5.04 11.39
CA LEU A 264 5.17 4.54 12.46
C LEU A 264 3.81 3.99 12.00
N PRO A 265 3.06 4.62 11.07
CA PRO A 265 1.75 4.11 10.68
C PRO A 265 1.81 2.69 10.11
N PHE A 266 2.80 2.40 9.26
CA PHE A 266 2.99 1.05 8.72
C PHE A 266 3.29 0.05 9.84
N CYS A 267 4.19 0.39 10.77
CA CYS A 267 4.48 -0.44 11.94
C CYS A 267 3.24 -0.69 12.79
N VAL A 268 2.49 0.36 13.10
CA VAL A 268 1.24 0.29 13.87
C VAL A 268 0.22 -0.61 13.18
N PHE A 269 0.02 -0.46 11.86
CA PHE A 269 -0.90 -1.33 11.13
C PHE A 269 -0.46 -2.79 11.11
N SER A 270 0.83 -3.06 10.93
CA SER A 270 1.37 -4.43 11.00
C SER A 270 1.20 -5.05 12.39
N LEU A 271 1.41 -4.28 13.46
CA LEU A 271 1.21 -4.73 14.84
C LEU A 271 -0.28 -4.94 15.16
N LEU A 272 -1.15 -4.04 14.70
CA LEU A 272 -2.61 -4.18 14.83
C LEU A 272 -3.13 -5.40 14.06
N ALA A 273 -2.59 -5.65 12.86
CA ALA A 273 -2.92 -6.84 12.09
C ALA A 273 -2.45 -8.13 12.77
N ALA A 274 -1.24 -8.13 13.35
CA ALA A 274 -0.77 -9.25 14.14
C ALA A 274 -1.66 -9.48 15.38
N ALA A 275 -2.04 -8.42 16.09
CA ALA A 275 -2.99 -8.50 17.21
C ALA A 275 -4.37 -9.00 16.76
N TYR A 276 -4.88 -8.54 15.62
CA TYR A 276 -6.12 -8.99 15.04
C TYR A 276 -6.06 -10.49 14.69
N ALA A 277 -5.05 -10.93 13.93
CA ALA A 277 -4.84 -12.34 13.59
C ALA A 277 -4.73 -13.22 14.85
N HIS A 278 -4.03 -12.74 15.87
CA HIS A 278 -3.91 -13.42 17.14
C HIS A 278 -5.27 -13.57 17.84
N ILE A 279 -6.05 -12.49 17.99
CA ILE A 279 -7.39 -12.53 18.58
C ILE A 279 -8.28 -13.50 17.80
N VAL A 280 -8.30 -13.40 16.47
CA VAL A 280 -9.12 -14.25 15.61
C VAL A 280 -8.73 -15.72 15.75
N SER A 281 -7.43 -16.04 15.79
CA SER A 281 -6.95 -17.41 16.00
C SER A 281 -7.33 -18.00 17.36
N SER A 282 -7.62 -17.15 18.35
CA SER A 282 -8.02 -17.58 19.70
C SER A 282 -9.52 -17.83 19.86
N ILE A 283 -10.34 -17.43 18.88
CA ILE A 283 -11.80 -17.58 18.92
C ILE A 283 -12.20 -18.89 18.24
N SER A 284 -12.79 -19.83 18.99
CA SER A 284 -13.38 -21.04 18.41
C SER A 284 -14.73 -20.74 17.72
N MET A 285 -14.72 -20.60 16.40
CA MET A 285 -15.92 -20.34 15.60
C MET A 285 -16.66 -21.64 15.25
N LYS A 286 -17.38 -22.21 16.23
CA LYS A 286 -18.10 -23.50 16.05
C LYS A 286 -19.45 -23.38 15.33
N THR A 287 -20.02 -22.18 15.22
CA THR A 287 -21.36 -21.97 14.64
C THR A 287 -21.32 -21.05 13.42
N GLN A 288 -22.22 -21.29 12.47
CA GLN A 288 -22.39 -20.45 11.27
C GLN A 288 -22.70 -18.99 11.62
N TRP A 289 -23.44 -18.74 12.71
CA TRP A 289 -23.71 -17.39 13.20
C TRP A 289 -22.45 -16.69 13.74
N ASN A 290 -21.55 -17.41 14.42
CA ASN A 290 -20.30 -16.83 14.88
C ASN A 290 -19.40 -16.46 13.70
N LEU A 291 -19.38 -17.30 12.66
CA LEU A 291 -18.66 -17.05 11.43
C LEU A 291 -19.23 -15.84 10.66
N ALA A 292 -20.55 -15.75 10.54
CA ALA A 292 -21.21 -14.62 9.91
C ALA A 292 -20.97 -13.30 10.68
N ALA A 293 -21.10 -13.34 12.02
CA ALA A 293 -20.81 -12.19 12.87
C ALA A 293 -19.33 -11.76 12.75
N PHE A 294 -18.42 -12.72 12.70
CA PHE A 294 -17.00 -12.47 12.45
C PHE A 294 -16.76 -11.82 11.08
N ALA A 295 -17.36 -12.34 10.02
CA ALA A 295 -17.24 -11.76 8.68
C ALA A 295 -17.77 -10.32 8.64
N ILE A 296 -18.95 -10.07 9.22
CA ILE A 296 -19.53 -8.73 9.32
C ILE A 296 -18.61 -7.79 10.12
N ALA A 297 -18.08 -8.24 11.26
CA ALA A 297 -17.16 -7.44 12.07
C ALA A 297 -15.85 -7.13 11.33
N SER A 298 -15.33 -8.09 10.57
CA SER A 298 -14.12 -7.94 9.75
C SER A 298 -14.31 -6.93 8.62
N VAL A 299 -15.42 -7.05 7.89
CA VAL A 299 -15.80 -6.08 6.84
C VAL A 299 -16.02 -4.70 7.45
N ALA A 300 -16.71 -4.60 8.59
CA ALA A 300 -16.91 -3.32 9.28
C ALA A 300 -15.57 -2.69 9.72
N LEU A 301 -14.63 -3.51 10.21
CA LEU A 301 -13.28 -3.07 10.57
C LEU A 301 -12.48 -2.58 9.36
N LYS A 302 -12.53 -3.31 8.23
CA LYS A 302 -11.97 -2.88 6.93
C LYS A 302 -12.51 -1.51 6.55
N LEU A 303 -13.84 -1.35 6.53
CA LEU A 303 -14.48 -0.07 6.17
C LEU A 303 -14.12 1.06 7.13
N LEU A 304 -14.04 0.78 8.44
CA LEU A 304 -13.64 1.76 9.44
C LEU A 304 -12.23 2.27 9.19
N PHE A 305 -11.28 1.37 8.89
CA PHE A 305 -9.91 1.78 8.55
C PHE A 305 -9.86 2.60 7.27
N GLN A 306 -10.57 2.17 6.22
CA GLN A 306 -10.63 2.92 4.96
C GLN A 306 -11.19 4.34 5.16
N GLU A 307 -12.32 4.48 5.86
CA GLU A 307 -12.92 5.78 6.13
C GLU A 307 -12.08 6.64 7.08
N ALA A 308 -11.41 6.03 8.08
CA ALA A 308 -10.48 6.74 8.95
C ALA A 308 -9.29 7.30 8.17
N MET A 309 -8.71 6.50 7.25
CA MET A 309 -7.60 6.93 6.40
C MET A 309 -8.03 8.00 5.40
N LYS A 310 -9.19 7.85 4.78
CA LYS A 310 -9.79 8.86 3.90
C LYS A 310 -10.07 10.16 4.64
N GLY A 311 -10.65 10.07 5.83
CA GLY A 311 -10.88 11.19 6.73
C GLY A 311 -9.57 11.90 7.08
N TYR A 312 -8.55 11.14 7.43
CA TYR A 312 -7.20 11.63 7.71
C TYR A 312 -6.58 12.39 6.51
N LEU A 313 -6.59 11.77 5.33
CA LEU A 313 -6.03 12.33 4.08
C LEU A 313 -6.84 13.55 3.58
N SER A 314 -8.15 13.55 3.80
CA SER A 314 -9.01 14.67 3.44
C SER A 314 -8.68 15.93 4.25
N ARG A 315 -8.34 15.77 5.54
CA ARG A 315 -7.98 16.86 6.46
C ARG A 315 -6.61 17.47 6.18
N GLN A 316 -5.75 16.80 5.40
CA GLN A 316 -4.46 17.37 5.01
C GLN A 316 -4.63 18.56 4.06
N ARG A 317 -3.90 19.66 4.34
CA ARG A 317 -3.89 20.87 3.52
C ARG A 317 -3.37 20.65 2.10
N GLN A 318 -2.45 19.71 1.92
CA GLN A 318 -1.88 19.37 0.61
C GLN A 318 -2.68 18.26 -0.06
N LEU A 319 -2.59 18.18 -1.39
CA LEU A 319 -3.15 17.05 -2.12
C LEU A 319 -2.29 15.82 -1.79
N PRO A 320 -2.84 14.78 -1.14
CA PRO A 320 -2.08 13.57 -0.86
C PRO A 320 -1.66 12.92 -2.18
N THR A 321 -0.46 12.36 -2.21
CA THR A 321 0.03 11.67 -3.40
C THR A 321 -0.76 10.39 -3.63
N ASN A 322 -0.97 10.01 -4.89
CA ASN A 322 -1.64 8.76 -5.26
C ASN A 322 -0.99 7.55 -4.57
N ARG A 323 0.33 7.56 -4.41
CA ARG A 323 1.10 6.55 -3.67
C ARG A 323 0.72 6.45 -2.20
N SER A 324 0.70 7.58 -1.49
CA SER A 324 0.40 7.59 -0.06
C SER A 324 -1.04 7.16 0.21
N ILE A 325 -1.98 7.54 -0.65
CA ILE A 325 -3.37 7.08 -0.56
C ILE A 325 -3.44 5.56 -0.78
N ALA A 326 -2.85 5.07 -1.87
CA ALA A 326 -2.87 3.66 -2.21
C ALA A 326 -2.23 2.79 -1.11
N ILE A 327 -1.12 3.23 -0.53
CA ILE A 327 -0.45 2.52 0.57
C ILE A 327 -1.32 2.50 1.84
N LEU A 328 -1.83 3.67 2.25
CA LEU A 328 -2.58 3.77 3.51
C LEU A 328 -3.91 3.00 3.47
N VAL A 329 -4.52 2.88 2.29
CA VAL A 329 -5.76 2.11 2.11
C VAL A 329 -5.47 0.62 1.90
N ALA A 330 -4.50 0.26 1.07
CA ALA A 330 -4.23 -1.15 0.75
C ALA A 330 -3.63 -1.93 1.93
N VAL A 331 -2.70 -1.36 2.70
CA VAL A 331 -2.02 -2.07 3.80
C VAL A 331 -3.00 -2.68 4.81
N PRO A 332 -3.87 -1.90 5.48
CA PRO A 332 -4.82 -2.48 6.44
C PRO A 332 -5.82 -3.42 5.76
N THR A 333 -6.20 -3.15 4.51
CA THR A 333 -7.12 -4.00 3.74
C THR A 333 -6.53 -5.38 3.49
N ILE A 334 -5.30 -5.46 2.94
CA ILE A 334 -4.59 -6.73 2.71
C ILE A 334 -4.51 -7.55 4.01
N LEU A 335 -4.11 -6.87 5.09
CA LEU A 335 -3.87 -7.52 6.37
C LEU A 335 -5.15 -8.07 7.01
N VAL A 336 -6.27 -7.33 6.97
CA VAL A 336 -7.56 -7.79 7.53
C VAL A 336 -8.17 -8.87 6.63
N ASP A 337 -8.20 -8.64 5.32
CA ASP A 337 -8.88 -9.53 4.36
C ASP A 337 -8.20 -10.88 4.27
N THR A 338 -6.87 -10.96 4.40
CA THR A 338 -6.19 -12.25 4.43
C THR A 338 -6.59 -13.08 5.63
N GLN A 339 -6.73 -12.49 6.82
CA GLN A 339 -7.15 -13.25 8.00
C GLN A 339 -8.61 -13.67 7.88
N LEU A 340 -9.49 -12.77 7.43
CA LEU A 340 -10.90 -13.09 7.17
C LEU A 340 -11.01 -14.27 6.19
N ARG A 341 -10.29 -14.21 5.05
CA ARG A 341 -10.33 -15.25 4.03
C ARG A 341 -9.72 -16.56 4.51
N THR A 342 -8.60 -16.51 5.23
CA THR A 342 -7.97 -17.72 5.78
C THR A 342 -8.96 -18.46 6.69
N VAL A 343 -9.67 -17.74 7.56
CA VAL A 343 -10.69 -18.31 8.45
C VAL A 343 -11.90 -18.85 7.66
N LEU A 344 -12.41 -18.09 6.69
CA LEU A 344 -13.54 -18.53 5.87
C LEU A 344 -13.20 -19.77 5.04
N LEU A 345 -11.96 -19.88 4.54
CA LEU A 345 -11.51 -21.00 3.74
C LEU A 345 -11.19 -22.26 4.58
N CYS A 346 -10.92 -22.11 5.88
CA CYS A 346 -10.74 -23.23 6.82
C CYS A 346 -12.06 -23.93 7.22
N GLN A 347 -13.21 -23.57 6.62
CA GLN A 347 -14.49 -24.23 6.92
C GLN A 347 -14.53 -25.69 6.45
N ASP A 348 -15.27 -26.53 7.18
CA ASP A 348 -15.32 -27.98 6.96
C ASP A 348 -16.02 -28.41 5.65
N SER A 349 -16.71 -27.51 4.95
CA SER A 349 -17.43 -27.88 3.71
C SER A 349 -17.14 -26.93 2.54
N LEU A 350 -16.78 -27.53 1.39
CA LEU A 350 -16.50 -26.82 0.15
C LEU A 350 -17.66 -25.92 -0.31
N SER A 351 -18.90 -26.40 -0.15
CA SER A 351 -20.11 -25.65 -0.50
C SER A 351 -20.28 -24.41 0.38
N SER A 352 -20.02 -24.51 1.69
CA SER A 352 -20.10 -23.36 2.61
C SER A 352 -19.02 -22.33 2.28
N THR A 353 -17.81 -22.78 1.97
CA THR A 353 -16.70 -21.92 1.54
C THR A 353 -17.06 -21.15 0.26
N LEU A 354 -17.59 -21.82 -0.77
CA LEU A 354 -18.04 -21.17 -2.01
C LEU A 354 -19.17 -20.16 -1.77
N VAL A 355 -20.21 -20.54 -1.02
CA VAL A 355 -21.34 -19.67 -0.71
C VAL A 355 -20.87 -18.43 0.06
N SER A 356 -19.99 -18.60 1.05
CA SER A 356 -19.46 -17.49 1.84
C SER A 356 -18.66 -16.50 0.98
N SER A 357 -17.90 -17.00 0.00
CA SER A 357 -17.16 -16.13 -0.93
C SER A 357 -18.07 -15.41 -1.91
N ILE A 358 -19.10 -16.08 -2.46
CA ILE A 358 -20.08 -15.42 -3.34
C ILE A 358 -20.82 -14.31 -2.58
N VAL A 359 -21.24 -14.58 -1.35
CA VAL A 359 -21.91 -13.59 -0.50
C VAL A 359 -20.99 -12.40 -0.21
N LEU A 360 -19.71 -12.66 0.10
CA LEU A 360 -18.72 -11.62 0.33
C LEU A 360 -18.53 -10.73 -0.91
N ALA A 361 -18.36 -11.34 -2.09
CA ALA A 361 -18.20 -10.62 -3.36
C ALA A 361 -19.43 -9.74 -3.67
N VAL A 362 -20.65 -10.26 -3.47
CA VAL A 362 -21.90 -9.50 -3.69
C VAL A 362 -22.00 -8.32 -2.71
N VAL A 363 -21.69 -8.53 -1.43
CA VAL A 363 -21.70 -7.47 -0.42
C VAL A 363 -20.66 -6.39 -0.74
N GLU A 364 -19.48 -6.79 -1.19
CA GLU A 364 -18.39 -5.90 -1.61
C GLU A 364 -18.81 -5.01 -2.79
N ILE A 365 -19.43 -5.57 -3.83
CA ILE A 365 -20.01 -4.78 -4.93
C ILE A 365 -21.02 -3.79 -4.41
N ALA A 366 -21.96 -4.24 -3.58
CA ALA A 366 -23.02 -3.38 -3.08
C ALA A 366 -22.42 -2.18 -2.33
N ILE A 367 -21.42 -2.41 -1.49
CA ILE A 367 -20.70 -1.35 -0.78
C ILE A 367 -19.96 -0.43 -1.76
N ARG A 368 -19.24 -0.96 -2.75
CA ARG A 368 -18.52 -0.16 -3.77
C ARG A 368 -19.45 0.72 -4.59
N MET A 369 -20.60 0.19 -5.00
CA MET A 369 -21.63 0.95 -5.72
C MET A 369 -22.23 2.04 -4.84
N VAL A 370 -22.58 1.73 -3.59
CA VAL A 370 -23.11 2.71 -2.63
C VAL A 370 -22.09 3.83 -2.39
N LYS A 371 -20.81 3.50 -2.15
CA LYS A 371 -19.74 4.50 -1.96
C LYS A 371 -19.59 5.38 -3.20
N THR A 372 -19.58 4.79 -4.39
CA THR A 372 -19.46 5.55 -5.65
C THR A 372 -20.64 6.49 -5.83
N LEU A 373 -21.87 6.03 -5.59
CA LEU A 373 -23.06 6.87 -5.63
C LEU A 373 -23.02 8.00 -4.60
N GLN A 374 -22.56 7.73 -3.38
CA GLN A 374 -22.39 8.75 -2.34
C GLN A 374 -21.36 9.82 -2.72
N VAL A 375 -20.23 9.42 -3.32
CA VAL A 375 -19.21 10.36 -3.81
C VAL A 375 -19.76 11.20 -4.95
N MET A 376 -20.45 10.58 -5.92
CA MET A 376 -21.11 11.31 -7.00
C MET A 376 -22.18 12.27 -6.50
N HIS A 377 -22.95 11.88 -5.48
CA HIS A 377 -23.93 12.76 -4.85
C HIS A 377 -23.26 13.97 -4.17
N LYS A 378 -22.11 13.76 -3.50
CA LYS A 378 -21.31 14.84 -2.93
C LYS A 378 -20.75 15.78 -4.01
N VAL A 379 -20.26 15.24 -5.12
CA VAL A 379 -19.79 16.03 -6.26
C VAL A 379 -20.92 16.88 -6.83
N ARG A 380 -22.07 16.28 -7.15
CA ARG A 380 -23.25 16.99 -7.64
C ARG A 380 -23.74 18.06 -6.68
N ARG A 381 -23.66 17.84 -5.37
CA ARG A 381 -24.04 18.84 -4.36
C ARG A 381 -23.08 20.04 -4.35
N ILE A 382 -21.78 19.80 -4.54
CA ILE A 382 -20.78 20.87 -4.64
C ILE A 382 -20.97 21.66 -5.94
N GLU A 383 -21.29 20.99 -7.04
CA GLU A 383 -21.62 21.60 -8.33
C GLU A 383 -22.96 22.33 -8.30
N ALA A 384 -24.01 21.79 -7.67
CA ALA A 384 -25.33 22.42 -7.60
C ALA A 384 -25.38 23.71 -6.76
N GLN A 385 -24.38 23.95 -5.90
CA GLN A 385 -24.17 25.24 -5.23
C GLN A 385 -23.69 26.37 -6.18
N GLU A 386 -23.79 26.15 -7.49
CA GLU A 386 -23.45 27.06 -8.59
C GLU A 386 -24.66 27.83 -9.15
N MET A 387 -25.92 27.46 -8.82
CA MET A 387 -27.08 28.25 -9.27
C MET A 387 -27.28 29.50 -8.41
N PRO A 388 -27.21 30.72 -8.98
CA PRO A 388 -27.65 31.92 -8.27
C PRO A 388 -29.16 31.87 -8.06
N PRO A 389 -29.70 32.39 -6.96
CA PRO A 389 -31.13 32.68 -6.89
C PRO A 389 -31.50 33.64 -8.04
N PRO A 390 -32.62 33.40 -8.75
CA PRO A 390 -33.07 34.32 -9.79
C PRO A 390 -33.52 35.62 -9.11
N LEU A 391 -32.89 36.74 -9.49
CA LEU A 391 -33.20 38.12 -9.10
C LEU A 391 -33.22 38.42 -7.59
N ALA A 392 -32.11 38.92 -7.06
CA ALA A 392 -32.16 40.02 -6.09
C ALA A 392 -30.83 40.79 -6.05
N ASN A 393 -30.86 41.93 -6.73
CA ASN A 393 -30.11 43.16 -6.48
C ASN A 393 -28.58 43.17 -6.68
N LEU A 394 -28.21 43.93 -7.73
CA LEU A 394 -26.93 44.60 -7.87
C LEU A 394 -26.56 45.29 -6.55
N THR A 395 -25.36 45.01 -6.06
CA THR A 395 -24.30 45.98 -5.71
C THR A 395 -23.42 45.31 -4.66
N THR A 396 -22.22 44.84 -5.03
CA THR A 396 -20.94 45.02 -4.30
C THR A 396 -19.87 44.00 -4.76
N LYS A 397 -18.70 44.57 -5.08
CA LYS A 397 -17.31 44.04 -5.10
C LYS A 397 -16.97 42.68 -5.76
N PRO A 398 -15.96 42.63 -6.66
CA PRO A 398 -15.44 41.39 -7.22
C PRO A 398 -14.47 40.73 -6.24
N GLU A 399 -14.97 39.87 -5.35
CA GLU A 399 -14.18 39.00 -4.47
C GLU A 399 -14.50 37.52 -4.73
N HIS A 400 -14.67 37.15 -6.01
CA HIS A 400 -15.27 35.86 -6.42
C HIS A 400 -14.39 34.91 -7.24
N SER A 401 -13.09 35.18 -7.43
CA SER A 401 -12.20 34.28 -8.17
C SER A 401 -11.55 33.17 -7.34
N SER A 402 -11.52 33.30 -6.01
CA SER A 402 -10.91 32.32 -5.10
C SER A 402 -11.82 31.13 -4.80
N THR A 403 -13.14 31.32 -4.80
CA THR A 403 -14.13 30.31 -4.41
C THR A 403 -14.41 29.26 -5.48
N SER A 404 -14.40 29.64 -6.77
CA SER A 404 -14.59 28.68 -7.88
C SER A 404 -13.39 27.75 -8.03
N THR A 405 -12.18 28.29 -7.92
CA THR A 405 -10.93 27.51 -8.01
C THR A 405 -10.81 26.52 -6.85
N ASP A 406 -11.15 26.90 -5.63
CA ASP A 406 -11.14 26.00 -4.46
C ASP A 406 -12.15 24.85 -4.59
N ARG A 407 -13.32 25.09 -5.20
CA ARG A 407 -14.34 24.06 -5.45
C ARG A 407 -13.87 23.02 -6.47
N VAL A 408 -13.32 23.47 -7.61
CA VAL A 408 -12.78 22.56 -8.65
C VAL A 408 -11.66 21.69 -8.08
N VAL A 409 -10.77 22.28 -7.27
CA VAL A 409 -9.71 21.53 -6.58
C VAL A 409 -10.31 20.51 -5.61
N ARG A 410 -11.37 20.87 -4.86
CA ARG A 410 -12.04 19.98 -3.92
C ARG A 410 -12.72 18.79 -4.60
N VAL A 411 -13.45 19.02 -5.70
CA VAL A 411 -14.08 17.96 -6.50
C VAL A 411 -13.01 17.03 -7.06
N ARG A 412 -11.95 17.58 -7.66
CA ARG A 412 -10.83 16.79 -8.19
C ARG A 412 -10.14 15.97 -7.10
N LYS A 413 -9.89 16.56 -5.92
CA LYS A 413 -9.32 15.85 -4.76
C LYS A 413 -10.22 14.69 -4.32
N LEU A 414 -11.54 14.90 -4.25
CA LEU A 414 -12.50 13.89 -3.83
C LEU A 414 -12.57 12.72 -4.83
N LEU A 415 -12.63 13.02 -6.13
CA LEU A 415 -12.64 12.00 -7.19
C LEU A 415 -11.35 11.20 -7.23
N ALA A 416 -10.20 11.87 -7.11
CA ALA A 416 -8.91 11.21 -7.05
C ALA A 416 -8.79 10.30 -5.81
N LEU A 417 -9.23 10.77 -4.63
CA LEU A 417 -9.25 9.95 -3.42
C LEU A 417 -10.13 8.70 -3.58
N HIS A 418 -11.30 8.84 -4.19
CA HIS A 418 -12.21 7.72 -4.43
C HIS A 418 -11.63 6.71 -5.44
N ALA A 419 -11.08 7.20 -6.55
CA ALA A 419 -10.44 6.34 -7.54
C ALA A 419 -9.23 5.59 -6.95
N ALA A 420 -8.42 6.26 -6.12
CA ALA A 420 -7.30 5.67 -5.41
C ALA A 420 -7.75 4.58 -4.46
N GLU A 421 -8.80 4.86 -3.66
CA GLU A 421 -9.38 3.94 -2.70
C GLU A 421 -9.82 2.66 -3.41
N VAL A 422 -10.68 2.78 -4.42
CA VAL A 422 -11.21 1.65 -5.19
C VAL A 422 -10.09 0.84 -5.87
N TYR A 423 -9.14 1.51 -6.52
CA TYR A 423 -8.00 0.84 -7.14
C TYR A 423 -7.14 0.09 -6.11
N SER A 424 -6.88 0.72 -4.96
CA SER A 424 -6.05 0.11 -3.92
C SER A 424 -6.75 -1.04 -3.20
N ASP A 425 -8.07 -0.94 -3.01
CA ASP A 425 -8.93 -1.95 -2.39
C ASP A 425 -8.97 -3.22 -3.24
N MET A 426 -9.26 -3.08 -4.53
CA MET A 426 -9.28 -4.21 -5.47
C MET A 426 -7.89 -4.86 -5.61
N ASN A 427 -6.80 -4.08 -5.67
CA ASN A 427 -5.45 -4.66 -5.67
C ASN A 427 -5.13 -5.40 -4.35
N ALA A 428 -5.51 -4.80 -3.22
CA ALA A 428 -5.34 -5.39 -1.89
C ALA A 428 -6.09 -6.72 -1.78
N GLU A 429 -7.27 -6.79 -2.37
CA GLU A 429 -8.14 -7.94 -2.37
C GLU A 429 -7.49 -9.14 -3.10
N TYR A 430 -7.03 -8.98 -4.33
CA TYR A 430 -6.36 -10.07 -5.06
C TYR A 430 -5.08 -10.55 -4.37
N ILE A 431 -4.32 -9.62 -3.77
CA ILE A 431 -3.16 -9.95 -2.95
C ILE A 431 -3.59 -10.76 -1.72
N ALA A 432 -4.66 -10.35 -1.05
CA ALA A 432 -5.16 -11.03 0.13
C ALA A 432 -5.68 -12.44 -0.19
N MET A 433 -6.39 -12.61 -1.31
CA MET A 433 -6.76 -13.93 -1.84
C MET A 433 -5.52 -14.78 -2.07
N GLY A 434 -4.56 -14.28 -2.86
CA GLY A 434 -3.32 -15.00 -3.18
C GLY A 434 -2.53 -15.43 -1.95
N CYS A 435 -2.37 -14.54 -0.96
CA CYS A 435 -1.73 -14.85 0.31
C CYS A 435 -2.50 -15.94 1.08
N SER A 436 -3.84 -15.82 1.20
CA SER A 436 -4.66 -16.82 1.90
C SER A 436 -4.57 -18.20 1.26
N TYR A 437 -4.62 -18.30 -0.07
CA TYR A 437 -4.45 -19.57 -0.76
C TYR A 437 -3.06 -20.18 -0.56
N GLY A 438 -1.99 -19.36 -0.59
CA GLY A 438 -0.63 -19.84 -0.33
C GLY A 438 -0.49 -20.41 1.09
N ILE A 439 -1.04 -19.69 2.08
CA ILE A 439 -1.09 -20.15 3.47
C ILE A 439 -1.82 -21.48 3.57
N LEU A 440 -2.99 -21.61 2.98
CA LEU A 440 -3.81 -22.82 3.12
C LEU A 440 -3.19 -24.01 2.37
N PHE A 441 -2.70 -23.78 1.16
CA PHE A 441 -2.13 -24.84 0.33
C PHE A 441 -0.86 -25.41 0.93
N ILE A 442 0.00 -24.57 1.52
CA ILE A 442 1.31 -25.01 2.04
C ILE A 442 1.25 -25.25 3.56
N PHE A 443 0.67 -24.36 4.35
CA PHE A 443 0.60 -24.55 5.81
C PHE A 443 -0.58 -25.42 6.26
N GLY A 444 -1.67 -25.52 5.48
CA GLY A 444 -2.88 -26.25 5.85
C GLY A 444 -2.68 -27.74 6.09
N SER A 445 -1.76 -28.37 5.37
CA SER A 445 -1.40 -29.79 5.52
C SER A 445 -0.07 -30.00 6.25
N HIS A 446 0.58 -28.95 6.74
CA HIS A 446 1.94 -29.03 7.25
C HIS A 446 1.96 -29.27 8.77
N ALA A 447 2.71 -30.29 9.23
CA ALA A 447 2.68 -30.73 10.63
C ALA A 447 3.15 -29.66 11.64
N ARG A 448 3.92 -28.66 11.20
CA ARG A 448 4.38 -27.54 12.05
C ARG A 448 3.36 -26.41 12.21
N PHE A 449 2.29 -26.38 11.42
CA PHE A 449 1.29 -25.32 11.48
C PHE A 449 -0.06 -25.87 11.97
N ASN A 450 -0.87 -25.03 12.61
CA ASN A 450 -2.23 -25.37 13.04
C ASN A 450 -3.18 -24.24 12.66
N LEU A 451 -3.89 -24.41 11.54
CA LEU A 451 -4.88 -23.47 11.02
C LEU A 451 -6.30 -23.68 11.57
N GLY A 452 -6.55 -24.76 12.31
CA GLY A 452 -7.89 -25.25 12.68
C GLY A 452 -8.31 -25.06 14.13
N GLY A 453 -7.54 -24.36 14.98
CA GLY A 453 -8.01 -23.87 16.27
C GLY A 453 -8.65 -24.91 17.21
N ALA A 454 -8.07 -26.10 17.35
CA ALA A 454 -8.26 -27.00 18.49
C ALA A 454 -7.12 -28.02 18.54
N ASP A 455 -6.65 -28.39 19.73
CA ASP A 455 -5.59 -29.38 19.95
C ASP A 455 -5.99 -30.83 19.54
N ASP A 456 -7.25 -31.04 19.15
CA ASP A 456 -7.88 -32.36 19.01
C ASP A 456 -7.97 -32.92 17.58
N ALA A 457 -7.58 -32.19 16.54
CA ALA A 457 -7.63 -32.71 15.17
C ALA A 457 -6.21 -32.92 14.60
N ALA A 458 -5.51 -33.94 15.09
CA ALA A 458 -4.25 -34.42 14.51
C ALA A 458 -4.37 -34.84 13.03
N ASN A 459 -5.60 -34.93 12.49
CA ASN A 459 -5.90 -35.44 11.14
C ASN A 459 -6.74 -34.50 10.25
N ALA A 460 -7.04 -33.26 10.64
CA ALA A 460 -7.78 -32.34 9.78
C ALA A 460 -6.82 -31.70 8.76
N SER A 461 -6.57 -32.40 7.66
CA SER A 461 -5.95 -31.81 6.47
C SER A 461 -6.96 -30.86 5.83
N HIS A 462 -6.73 -29.55 5.95
CA HIS A 462 -7.53 -28.55 5.23
C HIS A 462 -7.08 -28.50 3.77
N GLY A 463 -7.51 -29.50 2.99
CA GLY A 463 -7.27 -29.56 1.55
C GLY A 463 -8.30 -28.72 0.79
N ILE A 464 -7.86 -27.62 0.17
CA ILE A 464 -8.71 -26.84 -0.72
C ILE A 464 -8.58 -27.37 -2.14
N SER A 465 -9.73 -27.71 -2.75
CA SER A 465 -9.78 -28.10 -4.15
C SER A 465 -9.34 -26.93 -5.04
N PRO A 466 -8.40 -27.13 -6.00
CA PRO A 466 -8.01 -26.10 -6.95
C PRO A 466 -9.21 -25.50 -7.72
N ILE A 467 -10.27 -26.29 -7.94
CA ILE A 467 -11.50 -25.84 -8.61
C ILE A 467 -12.20 -24.74 -7.80
N THR A 468 -12.21 -24.86 -6.47
CA THR A 468 -12.78 -23.85 -5.57
C THR A 468 -12.03 -22.53 -5.68
N ILE A 469 -10.69 -22.59 -5.73
CA ILE A 469 -9.83 -21.40 -5.89
C ILE A 469 -10.12 -20.72 -7.23
N VAL A 470 -10.12 -21.49 -8.33
CA VAL A 470 -10.38 -20.95 -9.67
C VAL A 470 -11.78 -20.33 -9.75
N THR A 471 -12.76 -20.96 -9.12
CA THR A 471 -14.14 -20.45 -9.11
C THR A 471 -14.26 -19.18 -8.29
N GLN A 472 -13.66 -19.11 -7.10
CA GLN A 472 -13.68 -17.91 -6.25
C GLN A 472 -13.00 -16.73 -6.95
N VAL A 473 -11.79 -16.94 -7.50
CA VAL A 473 -11.07 -15.90 -8.25
C VAL A 473 -11.84 -15.49 -9.51
N GLY A 474 -12.46 -16.45 -10.21
CA GLY A 474 -13.24 -16.19 -11.41
C GLY A 474 -14.49 -15.36 -11.14
N VAL A 475 -15.24 -15.68 -10.08
CA VAL A 475 -16.41 -14.90 -9.65
C VAL A 475 -16.01 -13.48 -9.29
N GLU A 476 -14.95 -13.32 -8.47
CA GLU A 476 -14.46 -12.00 -8.07
C GLU A 476 -14.04 -11.17 -9.27
N LEU A 477 -13.31 -11.78 -10.22
CA LEU A 477 -12.88 -11.10 -11.43
C LEU A 477 -14.03 -10.57 -12.29
N ILE A 478 -15.10 -11.37 -12.43
CA ILE A 478 -16.30 -10.96 -13.18
C ILE A 478 -17.01 -9.82 -12.46
N VAL A 479 -17.17 -9.97 -11.16
CA VAL A 479 -17.80 -8.99 -10.26
C VAL A 479 -17.07 -7.64 -10.33
N ASP A 480 -15.76 -7.65 -10.15
CA ASP A 480 -14.91 -6.46 -10.21
C ASP A 480 -14.90 -5.81 -11.58
N PHE A 481 -14.96 -6.59 -12.65
CA PHE A 481 -15.05 -6.09 -14.00
C PHE A 481 -16.35 -5.29 -14.20
N VAL A 482 -17.47 -5.85 -13.76
CA VAL A 482 -18.77 -5.17 -13.83
C VAL A 482 -18.77 -3.90 -12.96
N ALA A 483 -18.28 -3.99 -11.72
CA ALA A 483 -18.19 -2.85 -10.81
C ALA A 483 -17.31 -1.73 -11.40
N SER A 484 -16.12 -2.06 -11.90
CA SER A 484 -15.19 -1.10 -12.51
C SER A 484 -15.78 -0.45 -13.75
N ALA A 485 -16.51 -1.20 -14.59
CA ALA A 485 -17.18 -0.64 -15.75
C ALA A 485 -18.29 0.37 -15.35
N LEU A 486 -19.04 0.07 -14.29
CA LEU A 486 -20.04 1.00 -13.73
C LEU A 486 -19.39 2.24 -13.11
N GLU A 487 -18.29 2.09 -12.37
CA GLU A 487 -17.52 3.19 -11.77
C GLU A 487 -16.96 4.13 -12.84
N ILE A 488 -16.39 3.60 -13.92
CA ILE A 488 -15.90 4.39 -15.06
C ILE A 488 -17.05 5.15 -15.72
N ARG A 489 -18.22 4.52 -15.90
CA ARG A 489 -19.41 5.20 -16.44
C ARG A 489 -19.92 6.31 -15.53
N LEU A 490 -19.71 6.18 -14.22
CA LEU A 490 -20.03 7.21 -13.24
C LEU A 490 -18.95 8.31 -13.15
N GLY A 491 -17.85 8.21 -13.91
CA GLY A 491 -16.82 9.25 -14.01
C GLY A 491 -15.57 9.03 -13.14
N VAL A 492 -15.35 7.81 -12.65
CA VAL A 492 -14.13 7.45 -11.92
C VAL A 492 -12.98 7.22 -12.92
N ASP A 493 -11.88 7.98 -12.78
CA ASP A 493 -10.70 7.87 -13.63
C ASP A 493 -9.56 7.09 -12.96
N PHE A 494 -9.45 5.81 -13.33
CA PHE A 494 -8.39 4.92 -12.87
C PHE A 494 -7.04 5.14 -13.59
N GLU A 495 -7.00 5.80 -14.75
CA GLU A 495 -5.75 5.93 -15.53
C GLU A 495 -4.73 6.85 -14.84
N SER A 496 -5.21 7.79 -14.02
CA SER A 496 -4.38 8.70 -13.22
C SER A 496 -3.49 8.02 -12.18
N PHE A 497 -3.68 6.72 -11.90
CA PHE A 497 -2.89 5.94 -10.93
C PHE A 497 -1.72 5.16 -11.56
N ASN A 498 -1.53 5.27 -12.87
CA ASN A 498 -0.57 4.46 -13.62
C ASN A 498 0.90 4.96 -13.53
N GLU A 499 1.14 6.18 -13.05
CA GLU A 499 2.49 6.81 -13.12
C GLU A 499 3.51 6.21 -12.14
N ASP A 500 3.07 5.47 -11.11
CA ASP A 500 3.90 5.05 -9.97
C ASP A 500 4.04 3.52 -9.80
N GLY A 501 3.66 2.76 -10.83
CA GLY A 501 3.38 1.32 -10.75
C GLY A 501 4.50 0.47 -10.14
N ALA A 502 5.76 0.69 -10.51
CA ALA A 502 6.86 -0.17 -10.05
C ALA A 502 7.16 -0.01 -8.55
N TYR A 503 7.23 1.23 -8.05
CA TYR A 503 7.44 1.47 -6.61
C TYR A 503 6.30 0.86 -5.78
N LEU A 504 5.06 1.10 -6.20
CA LEU A 504 3.88 0.59 -5.52
C LEU A 504 3.87 -0.95 -5.53
N ALA A 505 4.25 -1.58 -6.65
CA ALA A 505 4.33 -3.04 -6.76
C ALA A 505 5.33 -3.64 -5.76
N PHE A 506 6.57 -3.12 -5.68
CA PHE A 506 7.54 -3.60 -4.69
C PHE A 506 7.10 -3.34 -3.25
N PHE A 507 6.47 -2.20 -2.99
CA PHE A 507 5.91 -1.94 -1.67
C PHE A 507 4.81 -2.96 -1.31
N MET A 508 3.89 -3.27 -2.23
CA MET A 508 2.87 -4.29 -2.00
C MET A 508 3.47 -5.69 -1.81
N MET A 509 4.62 -6.00 -2.42
CA MET A 509 5.37 -7.23 -2.12
C MET A 509 5.88 -7.24 -0.67
N VAL A 510 6.40 -6.12 -0.15
CA VAL A 510 6.78 -5.99 1.28
C VAL A 510 5.58 -6.25 2.18
N VAL A 511 4.42 -5.68 1.86
CA VAL A 511 3.16 -5.93 2.60
C VAL A 511 2.77 -7.39 2.54
N SER A 512 2.85 -8.01 1.37
CA SER A 512 2.51 -9.43 1.15
C SER A 512 3.40 -10.36 1.99
N VAL A 513 4.71 -10.11 2.00
CA VAL A 513 5.67 -10.85 2.84
C VAL A 513 5.40 -10.67 4.33
N THR A 514 5.08 -9.44 4.76
CA THR A 514 4.66 -9.16 6.15
C THR A 514 3.38 -9.91 6.50
N ASN A 515 2.43 -9.96 5.57
CA ASN A 515 1.15 -10.63 5.70
C ASN A 515 1.25 -12.15 5.70
N ILE A 516 2.31 -12.75 5.14
CA ILE A 516 2.65 -14.17 5.31
C ILE A 516 3.32 -14.40 6.68
N HIS A 517 4.18 -13.48 7.10
CA HIS A 517 4.91 -13.61 8.36
C HIS A 517 3.98 -13.70 9.57
N ILE A 518 2.92 -12.88 9.62
CA ILE A 518 1.91 -12.88 10.68
C ILE A 518 1.30 -14.29 10.91
N PRO A 519 0.58 -14.88 9.94
CA PRO A 519 0.01 -16.22 10.08
C PRO A 519 1.08 -17.29 10.26
N SER A 520 2.27 -17.15 9.66
CA SER A 520 3.37 -18.09 9.92
C SER A 520 3.82 -18.09 11.39
N GLY A 521 3.70 -16.98 12.12
CA GLY A 521 3.99 -16.92 13.56
C GLY A 521 2.81 -17.38 14.41
N ILE A 522 1.60 -16.93 14.07
CA ILE A 522 0.37 -17.25 14.81
C ILE A 522 0.11 -18.76 14.77
N TYR A 523 0.12 -19.38 13.58
CA TYR A 523 -0.22 -20.78 13.40
C TYR A 523 0.93 -21.76 13.70
N LEU A 524 2.14 -21.27 13.98
CA LEU A 524 3.27 -22.15 14.32
C LEU A 524 2.99 -22.93 15.61
N ARG A 525 3.10 -24.26 15.56
CA ARG A 525 2.93 -25.12 16.73
C ARG A 525 4.11 -24.95 17.69
N THR A 526 3.80 -24.78 18.96
CA THR A 526 4.78 -24.68 20.05
C THR A 526 5.00 -26.02 20.78
N ARG A 527 4.49 -27.13 20.23
CA ARG A 527 4.56 -28.45 20.89
C ARG A 527 6.03 -28.89 21.05
N TYR A 528 6.34 -29.36 22.26
CA TYR A 528 7.57 -30.10 22.55
C TYR A 528 7.47 -31.46 21.86
N LEU A 529 8.24 -31.72 20.81
CA LEU A 529 8.67 -33.10 20.57
C LEU A 529 9.78 -33.40 21.59
N LYS A 530 9.37 -33.72 22.82
CA LYS A 530 10.15 -34.60 23.69
C LYS A 530 9.45 -35.95 23.68
N GLY A 531 9.69 -36.70 22.61
CA GLY A 531 9.38 -38.13 22.51
C GLY A 531 10.62 -39.00 22.69
N ILE A 532 11.61 -38.58 23.50
CA ILE A 532 12.79 -39.41 23.86
C ILE A 532 13.16 -39.20 25.34
N ILE A 533 12.18 -39.19 26.25
CA ILE A 533 12.39 -39.51 27.68
C ILE A 533 11.16 -40.29 28.16
N GLN A 534 10.95 -41.46 27.59
CA GLN A 534 10.19 -42.57 28.17
C GLN A 534 10.50 -43.83 27.34
N ALA A 535 11.72 -44.32 27.52
CA ALA A 535 12.12 -45.70 27.24
C ALA A 535 13.16 -46.07 28.30
#